data_AF-J9DYT2-F1
#
_entry.id   AF-J9DYT2-F1
#
_cell.length_a   1.000
_cell.length_b   1.000
_cell.length_c   1.000
_cell.angle_alpha   90.00
_cell.angle_beta   90.00
_cell.angle_gamma   90.00
#
_symmetry.space_group_name_H-M   'P 1'
#
loop_
_entity.id
_entity.type
_entity.pdbx_description
1 polymer ?
#
loop_
_entity_poly.entity_id
_entity_poly.type
_entity_poly.pdbx_seq_one_letter_code
_entity_poly.pdbx_strand_id
1 'polypeptide(L)'
;MSQKLKIIVGLALFVFLFACVMAYFAVGWTGFDKVLAEPWGLVTILDLLLGVVCMTAVIFTLEDDWKTAAMWSVPIYFLGNIVTAIWILKRFGQITESK
;
A
#
# COMPACT_ATOMS: atom_id res chain seq x y z
N MET A 1 -3.35 21.69 7.47
CA MET A 1 -3.00 20.34 8.00
C MET A 1 -2.87 19.31 6.87
N SER A 2 -3.84 19.21 5.94
CA SER A 2 -3.83 18.27 4.81
C SER A 2 -2.56 18.30 3.94
N GLN A 3 -1.99 19.48 3.65
CA GLN A 3 -0.76 19.59 2.83
C GLN A 3 0.48 18.96 3.48
N LYS A 4 0.69 19.16 4.79
CA LYS A 4 1.83 18.56 5.50
C LYS A 4 1.74 17.02 5.48
N LEU A 5 0.54 16.47 5.65
CA LEU A 5 0.34 15.03 5.66
C LEU A 5 0.49 14.42 4.26
N LYS A 6 0.03 15.09 3.20
CA LYS A 6 0.32 14.71 1.81
C LYS A 6 1.81 14.63 1.53
N ILE A 7 2.58 15.62 2.00
CA ILE A 7 4.04 15.62 1.84
C ILE A 7 4.67 14.42 2.56
N ILE A 8 4.25 14.14 3.80
CA ILE A 8 4.77 13.01 4.58
C ILE A 8 4.47 11.68 3.88
N VAL A 9 3.22 11.45 3.45
CA VAL A 9 2.83 10.21 2.76
C VAL A 9 3.55 10.08 1.42
N GLY A 10 3.66 11.17 0.65
CA GLY A 10 4.39 11.20 -0.61
C GLY A 10 5.88 10.88 -0.44
N LEU A 11 6.53 11.44 0.59
CA LEU A 11 7.92 11.15 0.91
C LEU A 11 8.11 9.69 1.34
N ALA A 12 7.22 9.18 2.20
CA ALA A 12 7.26 7.77 2.63
C ALA A 12 7.13 6.82 1.43
N LEU A 13 6.20 7.10 0.52
CA LEU A 13 6.05 6.34 -0.73
C LEU A 13 7.32 6.41 -1.59
N PHE A 14 7.91 7.59 -1.74
CA PHE A 14 9.15 7.74 -2.51
C PHE A 14 10.30 6.94 -1.92
N VAL A 15 10.52 7.02 -0.60
CA VAL A 15 11.56 6.26 0.10
C VAL A 15 11.34 4.76 -0.05
N PHE A 16 10.09 4.31 0.06
CA PHE A 16 9.74 2.90 -0.12
C PHE A 16 10.03 2.41 -1.54
N LEU A 17 9.60 3.15 -2.57
CA LEU A 17 9.89 2.82 -3.97
C LEU A 17 11.39 2.78 -4.25
N PHE A 18 12.14 3.74 -3.71
CA PHE A 18 13.60 3.75 -3.82
C PHE A 18 14.22 2.50 -3.20
N ALA A 19 13.78 2.09 -2.00
CA ALA A 19 14.23 0.87 -1.35
C ALA A 19 13.92 -0.38 -2.20
N CYS A 20 12.73 -0.47 -2.80
CA CYS A 20 12.37 -1.57 -3.71
C CYS A 20 13.30 -1.66 -4.92
N VAL A 21 13.61 -0.52 -5.55
CA VAL A 21 14.53 -0.45 -6.70
C VAL A 21 15.94 -0.87 -6.29
N MET A 22 16.42 -0.38 -5.14
CA MET A 22 17.74 -0.75 -4.63
C MET A 22 17.83 -2.24 -4.29
N ALA A 23 16.78 -2.81 -3.70
CA ALA A 23 16.70 -4.24 -3.43
C ALA A 23 16.75 -5.05 -4.74
N TYR A 24 15.98 -4.64 -5.75
CA TYR A 24 16.01 -5.29 -7.07
C TYR A 24 17.40 -5.21 -7.71
N PHE A 25 18.11 -4.08 -7.64
CA PHE A 25 19.47 -4.01 -8.15
C PHE A 25 20.48 -4.89 -7.38
N ALA A 26 20.24 -5.13 -6.08
CA ALA A 26 21.11 -5.95 -5.26
C ALA A 26 20.94 -7.45 -5.49
N VAL A 27 19.70 -7.93 -5.66
CA VAL A 27 19.40 -9.38 -5.70
C VAL A 27 18.62 -9.84 -6.94
N GLY A 28 18.26 -8.93 -7.85
CA GLY A 28 17.47 -9.22 -9.05
C GLY A 28 16.10 -9.81 -8.72
N TRP A 29 15.76 -10.90 -9.41
CA TRP A 29 14.53 -11.68 -9.17
C TRP A 29 14.66 -12.73 -8.06
N THR A 30 15.78 -12.74 -7.33
CA THR A 30 16.06 -13.71 -6.25
C THR A 30 15.93 -13.06 -4.88
N GLY A 31 15.98 -13.86 -3.80
CA GLY A 31 15.96 -13.37 -2.42
C GLY A 31 14.61 -13.54 -1.72
N PHE A 32 13.51 -13.65 -2.47
CA PHE A 32 12.21 -13.97 -1.87
C PHE A 32 12.13 -15.40 -1.34
N ASP A 33 12.90 -16.32 -1.94
CA ASP A 33 13.13 -17.68 -1.44
C ASP A 33 13.67 -17.67 0.01
N LYS A 34 14.57 -16.74 0.32
CA LYS A 34 15.10 -16.57 1.69
C LYS A 34 14.06 -16.05 2.65
N VAL A 35 13.16 -15.17 2.20
CA VAL A 35 12.03 -14.69 3.02
C VAL A 35 11.10 -15.86 3.36
N LEU A 36 10.78 -16.70 2.37
CA LEU A 36 9.89 -17.85 2.58
C LEU A 36 10.51 -18.96 3.43
N ALA A 37 11.85 -19.06 3.49
CA ALA A 37 12.55 -20.02 4.32
C ALA A 37 12.52 -19.65 5.82
N GLU A 38 12.34 -18.37 6.15
CA GLU A 38 12.33 -17.89 7.53
C GLU A 38 10.91 -17.90 8.13
N PRO A 39 10.71 -18.43 9.35
CA PRO A 39 9.40 -18.47 10.00
C PRO A 39 8.72 -17.09 10.09
N TRP A 40 9.52 -16.05 10.35
CA TRP A 40 9.02 -14.68 10.41
C TRP A 40 8.65 -14.11 9.04
N GLY A 41 9.20 -14.62 7.94
CA GLY A 41 8.82 -14.18 6.60
C GLY A 41 7.36 -14.49 6.29
N LEU A 42 6.86 -15.66 6.73
CA LEU A 42 5.43 -15.97 6.63
C LEU A 42 4.57 -14.99 7.45
N VAL A 43 4.99 -14.66 8.67
CA VAL A 43 4.27 -13.71 9.53
C VAL A 43 4.21 -12.33 8.86
N THR A 44 5.30 -11.87 8.27
CA THR A 44 5.33 -10.59 7.52
C THR A 44 4.40 -10.61 6.31
N ILE A 45 4.33 -11.72 5.57
CA ILE A 45 3.39 -11.85 4.44
C ILE A 45 1.95 -11.78 4.94
N LEU A 46 1.62 -12.49 6.03
CA LEU A 46 0.28 -12.46 6.63
C LEU A 46 -0.10 -11.06 7.14
N ASP A 47 0.84 -10.35 7.77
CA ASP A 47 0.65 -8.97 8.22
C ASP A 47 0.31 -8.04 7.04
N LEU A 48 1.07 -8.15 5.94
CA LEU A 48 0.81 -7.41 4.71
C LEU A 48 -0.57 -7.75 4.13
N LEU A 49 -0.94 -9.02 4.05
CA LEU A 49 -2.24 -9.46 3.52
C LEU A 49 -3.40 -8.96 4.38
N LEU A 50 -3.28 -9.01 5.71
CA LEU A 50 -4.27 -8.44 6.61
C LEU A 50 -4.43 -6.94 6.36
N GLY A 51 -3.32 -6.21 6.19
CA GLY A 51 -3.33 -4.79 5.82
C GLY A 51 -4.09 -4.52 4.52
N VAL A 52 -3.91 -5.36 3.49
CA VAL A 52 -4.66 -5.25 2.22
C VAL A 52 -6.16 -5.43 2.43
N VAL A 53 -6.58 -6.43 3.22
CA VAL A 53 -7.99 -6.68 3.52
C VAL A 53 -8.60 -5.50 4.28
N CYS A 54 -7.92 -5.00 5.30
CA CYS A 54 -8.37 -3.84 6.06
C CYS A 54 -8.52 -2.59 5.18
N MET A 55 -7.54 -2.30 4.31
CA MET A 55 -7.64 -1.15 3.41
C MET A 55 -8.70 -1.32 2.33
N THR A 56 -8.91 -2.54 1.84
CA THR A 56 -10.04 -2.84 0.93
C THR A 56 -11.36 -2.49 1.60
N ALA A 57 -11.57 -2.89 2.87
CA ALA A 57 -12.78 -2.52 3.60
C ALA A 57 -12.93 -1.00 3.71
N VAL A 58 -11.86 -0.27 4.05
CA VAL A 58 -11.87 1.20 4.12
C VAL A 58 -12.26 1.82 2.77
N ILE A 59 -11.67 1.37 1.66
CA ILE A 59 -11.96 1.90 0.33
C ILE A 59 -13.44 1.66 -0.03
N PHE A 60 -13.97 0.47 0.23
CA PHE A 60 -15.38 0.17 -0.03
C PHE A 60 -16.37 0.96 0.85
N THR A 61 -15.92 1.45 2.01
CA THR A 61 -16.75 2.35 2.83
C THR A 61 -16.70 3.81 2.40
N LEU A 62 -15.62 4.24 1.74
CA LEU A 62 -15.39 5.64 1.39
C LEU A 62 -15.70 5.98 -0.08
N GLU A 63 -15.67 4.99 -0.97
CA GLU A 63 -16.07 5.19 -2.37
C GLU A 63 -17.57 4.90 -2.53
N ASP A 64 -18.30 5.84 -3.12
CA ASP A 64 -19.75 5.71 -3.36
C ASP A 64 -20.09 4.63 -4.39
N ASP A 65 -19.16 4.35 -5.32
CA ASP A 65 -19.33 3.38 -6.40
C ASP A 65 -18.46 2.15 -6.16
N TRP A 66 -19.10 0.98 -6.08
CA TRP A 66 -18.44 -0.30 -5.84
C TRP A 66 -17.43 -0.67 -6.94
N LYS A 67 -17.63 -0.22 -8.19
CA LYS A 67 -16.68 -0.48 -9.28
C LYS A 67 -15.39 0.33 -9.08
N THR A 68 -15.53 1.59 -8.67
CA THR A 68 -14.39 2.44 -8.31
C THR A 68 -13.65 1.87 -7.10
N ALA A 69 -14.38 1.37 -6.09
CA ALA A 69 -13.78 0.69 -4.95
C ALA A 69 -12.99 -0.57 -5.36
N ALA A 70 -13.58 -1.40 -6.23
CA ALA A 70 -12.92 -2.60 -6.75
C ALA A 70 -11.68 -2.27 -7.61
N MET A 71 -11.77 -1.24 -8.45
CA MET A 71 -10.67 -0.76 -9.30
C MET A 71 -9.46 -0.34 -8.46
N TRP A 72 -9.67 0.25 -7.28
CA TRP A 72 -8.59 0.58 -6.36
C TRP A 72 -8.14 -0.59 -5.49
N SER A 73 -9.06 -1.45 -5.05
CA SER A 73 -8.77 -2.52 -4.10
C SER A 73 -8.06 -3.72 -4.74
N VAL A 74 -8.46 -4.13 -5.94
CA VAL A 74 -7.87 -5.31 -6.61
C VAL A 74 -6.36 -5.14 -6.84
N PRO A 75 -5.84 -4.00 -7.33
CA PRO A 75 -4.40 -3.81 -7.50
C PRO A 75 -3.59 -3.82 -6.19
N ILE A 76 -4.20 -3.55 -5.03
CA ILE A 76 -3.51 -3.59 -3.73
C ILE A 76 -3.03 -5.01 -3.40
N TYR A 77 -3.71 -6.06 -3.87
CA TYR A 77 -3.26 -7.44 -3.66
C TYR A 77 -1.94 -7.77 -4.37
N PHE A 78 -1.55 -6.99 -5.38
CA PHE A 78 -0.32 -7.19 -6.15
C PHE A 78 0.75 -6.15 -5.84
N LEU A 79 0.35 -4.90 -5.66
CA LEU A 79 1.25 -3.75 -5.48
C LEU A 79 1.25 -3.21 -4.04
N GLY A 80 0.41 -3.77 -3.17
CA GLY A 80 0.35 -3.47 -1.75
C GLY A 80 0.24 -1.99 -1.46
N ASN A 81 1.13 -1.53 -0.58
CA ASN A 81 1.14 -0.19 -0.03
C ASN A 81 1.38 0.92 -1.07
N ILE A 82 1.90 0.60 -2.26
CA ILE A 82 2.10 1.60 -3.33
C ILE A 82 0.74 2.13 -3.78
N VAL A 83 -0.20 1.24 -4.11
CA VAL A 83 -1.53 1.62 -4.57
C VAL A 83 -2.31 2.26 -3.43
N THR A 84 -2.21 1.72 -2.22
CA THR A 84 -2.81 2.31 -1.02
C THR A 84 -2.37 3.76 -0.81
N ALA A 85 -1.06 4.04 -0.88
CA ALA A 85 -0.54 5.39 -0.69
C ALA A 85 -1.02 6.35 -1.78
N ILE A 86 -1.05 5.91 -3.05
CA ILE A 86 -1.59 6.70 -4.16
C ILE A 86 -3.07 7.01 -3.94
N TRP A 87 -3.86 6.02 -3.52
CA TRP A 87 -5.28 6.20 -3.24
C TRP A 87 -5.49 7.22 -2.11
N ILE A 88 -4.77 7.08 -1.00
CA ILE A 88 -4.80 8.04 0.12
C ILE A 88 -4.44 9.45 -0.39
N LEU A 89 -3.35 9.60 -1.15
CA LEU A 89 -2.92 10.88 -1.74
C LEU A 89 -4.02 11.54 -2.58
N LYS A 90 -4.74 10.75 -3.38
CA LYS A 90 -5.85 11.21 -4.23
C LYS A 90 -7.11 11.55 -3.43
N ARG A 91 -7.37 10.85 -2.33
CA ARG A 91 -8.61 10.92 -1.53
C ARG A 91 -8.47 11.73 -0.24
N PHE A 92 -7.30 12.34 -0.02
CA PHE A 92 -7.02 13.14 1.18
C PHE A 92 -8.08 14.19 1.52
N GLY A 93 -8.68 14.85 0.52
CA GLY A 93 -9.74 15.83 0.72
C GLY A 93 -10.97 15.17 1.35
N GLN A 94 -11.48 14.13 0.70
CA GLN A 94 -12.65 13.36 1.13
C GLN A 94 -12.44 12.74 2.53
N ILE A 95 -11.25 12.18 2.80
CA ILE A 95 -10.91 11.59 4.10
C ILE A 95 -10.86 12.65 5.22
N THR A 96 -10.44 13.89 4.91
CA THR A 96 -10.35 14.95 5.92
C THR A 96 -11.70 15.62 6.17
N GLU A 97 -12.56 15.63 5.15
CA GLU A 97 -13.91 16.22 5.17
C GLU A 97 -14.98 15.28 5.73
N SER A 98 -14.71 13.97 5.86
CA SER A 98 -15.62 12.99 6.47
C SER A 98 -15.72 13.09 8.01
N LYS A 99 -15.47 14.29 8.58
CA LYS A 99 -15.60 14.60 10.01
C LYS A 99 -16.86 15.39 10.27
#